data_AF-A0A350KPV9-F1
#
_entry.id   AF-A0A350KPV9-F1
#
_cell.length_a   1.000
_cell.length_b   1.000
_cell.length_c   1.000
_cell.angle_alpha   90.00
_cell.angle_beta   90.00
_cell.angle_gamma   90.00
#
_symmetry.space_group_name_H-M   'P 1'
#
loop_
_entity.id
_entity.type
_entity.pdbx_description
1 polymer ?
#
loop_
_entity_poly.entity_id
_entity_poly.type
_entity_poly.pdbx_seq_one_letter_code
_entity_poly.pdbx_strand_id
1 'polypeptide(L)'
;MKKPKFFDIFQTIERKENAMGMKKLKLWFQKKIHGYEMPDFKKARPLELKPDDRVLLLAPHPDDETIGCGGFLLKYGAQCDVVLLTDGRHGDSAVDPAEMAEIRKREFEDV
;
A
#
# COMPACT_ATOMS: atom_id res chain seq x y z
N MET A 1 33.28 4.87 9.58
CA MET A 1 33.23 5.90 8.51
C MET A 1 32.74 7.21 9.11
N LYS A 2 33.51 8.31 9.00
CA LYS A 2 33.13 9.62 9.56
C LYS A 2 31.95 10.18 8.76
N LYS A 3 30.84 10.52 9.42
CA LYS A 3 29.70 11.19 8.77
C LYS A 3 30.19 12.54 8.21
N PRO A 4 29.91 12.87 6.93
CA PRO A 4 30.28 14.17 6.39
C PRO A 4 29.56 15.28 7.17
N LYS A 5 30.25 16.40 7.43
CA LYS A 5 29.66 17.53 8.15
C LYS A 5 28.56 18.13 7.27
N PHE A 6 27.44 18.54 7.87
CA PHE A 6 26.25 19.05 7.17
C PHE A 6 26.58 20.12 6.11
N PHE A 7 27.62 20.93 6.37
CA PHE A 7 28.13 21.97 5.46
C PHE A 7 28.74 21.43 4.15
N ASP A 8 29.40 20.27 4.19
CA ASP A 8 30.00 19.64 2.99
C ASP A 8 28.90 19.13 2.03
N ILE A 9 27.73 18.81 2.57
CA ILE A 9 26.57 18.37 1.81
C ILE A 9 26.02 19.56 1.01
N PHE A 10 25.84 20.73 1.63
CA PHE A 10 25.31 21.94 0.98
C PHE A 10 26.17 22.42 -0.20
N GLN A 11 27.48 22.53 -0.02
CA GLN A 11 28.38 22.94 -1.12
C GLN A 11 28.41 21.93 -2.28
N THR A 12 28.21 20.64 -1.98
CA THR A 12 28.10 19.60 -3.01
C THR A 12 26.77 19.67 -3.77
N ILE A 13 25.70 20.12 -3.12
CA ILE A 13 24.36 20.27 -3.71
C ILE A 13 24.35 21.41 -4.71
N GLU A 14 24.82 22.60 -4.32
CA GLU A 14 24.88 23.78 -5.21
C GLU A 14 25.73 23.50 -6.47
N ARG A 15 26.87 22.80 -6.31
CA ARG A 15 27.70 22.40 -7.47
C ARG A 15 27.02 21.41 -8.40
N LYS A 16 26.09 20.59 -7.90
CA LYS A 16 25.40 19.55 -8.70
C LYS A 16 24.06 20.00 -9.25
N GLU A 17 23.41 21.02 -8.68
CA GLU A 17 22.23 21.68 -9.27
C GLU A 17 22.51 22.21 -10.68
N ASN A 18 23.69 22.82 -10.88
CA ASN A 18 24.09 23.35 -12.19
C ASN A 18 24.47 22.27 -13.23
N ALA A 19 24.69 21.03 -12.81
CA ALA A 19 25.10 19.91 -13.69
C ALA A 19 24.03 18.82 -13.83
N MET A 20 23.02 18.79 -12.97
CA MET A 20 22.04 17.72 -12.85
C MET A 20 20.64 18.30 -12.71
N GLY A 21 19.75 18.02 -13.67
CA GLY A 21 18.36 18.47 -13.59
C GLY A 21 17.67 18.03 -12.29
N MET A 22 16.75 18.85 -11.78
CA MET A 22 16.12 18.75 -10.45
C MET A 22 15.63 17.34 -10.05
N LYS A 23 15.15 16.55 -11.01
CA LYS A 23 14.72 15.15 -10.78
C LYS A 23 15.86 14.25 -10.33
N LYS A 24 17.04 14.39 -10.93
CA LYS A 24 18.24 13.60 -10.61
C LYS A 24 18.81 13.98 -9.24
N LEU A 25 18.72 15.26 -8.86
CA LEU A 25 19.14 15.71 -7.54
C LEU A 25 18.22 15.17 -6.43
N LYS A 26 16.91 15.19 -6.64
CA LYS A 26 15.94 14.61 -5.71
C LYS A 26 16.15 13.11 -5.51
N LEU A 27 16.37 12.36 -6.60
CA LEU A 27 16.70 10.93 -6.52
C LEU A 27 18.03 10.68 -5.79
N TRP A 28 19.05 11.50 -6.04
CA TRP A 28 20.33 11.39 -5.36
C TRP A 28 20.21 11.64 -3.85
N PHE A 29 19.44 12.64 -3.45
CA PHE A 29 19.14 12.92 -2.04
C PHE A 29 18.37 11.77 -1.38
N GLN A 30 17.33 11.26 -2.06
CA GLN A 30 16.57 10.11 -1.57
C GLN A 30 17.47 8.88 -1.41
N LYS A 31 18.33 8.56 -2.40
CA LYS A 31 19.33 7.49 -2.30
C LYS A 31 20.26 7.67 -1.10
N LYS A 32 20.72 8.90 -0.84
CA LYS A 32 21.61 9.19 0.30
C LYS A 32 20.94 9.06 1.66
N ILE A 33 19.65 9.37 1.77
CA ILE A 33 18.90 9.29 3.04
C ILE A 33 18.43 7.86 3.32
N HIS A 34 17.97 7.13 2.31
CA HIS A 34 17.26 5.85 2.49
C HIS A 34 18.17 4.62 2.36
N GLY A 35 19.41 4.78 1.89
CA GLY A 35 20.41 3.71 1.87
C GLY A 35 20.20 2.61 0.83
N TYR A 36 19.18 2.70 -0.03
CA TYR A 36 18.95 1.78 -1.14
C TYR A 36 18.40 2.51 -2.38
N GLU A 37 18.66 1.95 -3.57
CA GLU A 37 18.12 2.48 -4.82
C GLU A 37 16.67 2.03 -5.00
N MET A 38 15.72 2.97 -4.89
CA MET A 38 14.34 2.68 -5.31
C MET A 38 14.35 2.35 -6.81
N PRO A 39 13.92 1.14 -7.22
CA PRO A 39 13.85 0.80 -8.63
C PRO A 39 12.83 1.72 -9.32
N ASP A 40 13.08 2.01 -10.61
CA ASP A 40 12.16 2.79 -11.42
C ASP A 40 10.91 1.96 -11.72
N PHE A 41 9.94 2.00 -10.81
CA PHE A 41 8.67 1.33 -11.02
C PHE A 41 7.92 2.05 -12.14
N LYS A 42 7.71 1.36 -13.27
CA LYS A 42 6.79 1.82 -14.31
C LYS A 42 5.43 2.05 -13.66
N LYS A 43 4.92 3.29 -13.73
CA LYS A 43 3.60 3.61 -13.17
C LYS A 43 2.56 2.62 -13.71
N ALA A 44 1.78 2.05 -12.80
CA ALA A 44 0.65 1.22 -13.16
C ALA A 44 -0.34 2.03 -14.02
N ARG A 45 -0.94 1.37 -15.01
CA ARG A 45 -2.06 1.96 -15.75
C ARG A 45 -3.31 1.95 -14.85
N PRO A 46 -4.15 2.99 -14.90
CA PRO A 46 -5.44 2.96 -14.22
C PRO A 46 -6.25 1.73 -14.68
N LEU A 47 -6.85 1.03 -13.72
CA LEU A 47 -7.78 -0.05 -14.00
C LEU A 47 -9.17 0.53 -14.23
N GLU A 48 -9.74 0.27 -15.41
CA GLU A 48 -11.11 0.62 -15.79
C GLU A 48 -11.87 -0.65 -16.13
N LEU A 49 -12.99 -0.87 -15.43
CA LEU A 49 -13.88 -2.00 -15.67
C LEU A 49 -15.00 -1.57 -16.60
N LYS A 50 -15.41 -2.47 -17.49
CA LYS A 50 -16.63 -2.31 -18.27
C LYS A 50 -17.84 -2.69 -17.43
N PRO A 51 -19.05 -2.17 -17.73
CA PRO A 51 -20.26 -2.47 -16.96
C PRO A 51 -20.65 -3.95 -16.86
N ASP A 52 -20.17 -4.78 -17.79
CA ASP A 52 -20.42 -6.23 -17.87
C ASP A 52 -19.32 -7.09 -17.25
N ASP A 53 -18.23 -6.48 -16.77
CA ASP A 53 -17.17 -7.20 -16.08
C ASP A 53 -17.64 -7.70 -14.71
N ARG A 54 -17.07 -8.83 -14.28
CA ARG A 54 -17.30 -9.42 -12.96
C ARG A 54 -15.97 -9.59 -12.25
N VAL A 55 -15.93 -9.17 -10.99
CA VAL A 55 -14.71 -9.19 -10.18
C VAL A 55 -14.93 -10.13 -9.00
N LEU A 56 -13.99 -11.05 -8.80
CA LEU A 56 -13.91 -11.85 -7.60
C LEU A 56 -12.73 -11.34 -6.76
N LEU A 57 -13.03 -10.84 -5.57
CA LEU A 57 -12.03 -10.36 -4.63
C LEU A 57 -11.77 -11.43 -3.58
N LEU A 58 -10.53 -11.92 -3.52
CA LEU A 58 -10.09 -12.91 -2.53
C LEU A 58 -9.36 -12.18 -1.40
N ALA A 59 -9.93 -12.23 -0.19
CA ALA A 59 -9.35 -11.62 1.00
C ALA A 59 -8.95 -12.72 2.00
N PRO A 60 -7.72 -12.72 2.54
CA PRO A 60 -7.28 -13.76 3.48
C PRO A 60 -8.16 -13.88 4.73
N HIS A 61 -8.52 -12.75 5.34
CA HIS A 61 -9.42 -12.66 6.50
C HIS A 61 -10.54 -11.66 6.19
N PRO A 62 -11.61 -11.59 7.03
CA PRO A 62 -12.48 -10.42 7.07
C PRO A 62 -11.63 -9.14 7.22
N ASP A 63 -12.11 -7.97 6.85
CA ASP A 63 -11.42 -6.65 6.88
C ASP A 63 -10.32 -6.41 5.83
N ASP A 64 -9.62 -7.44 5.36
CA ASP A 64 -8.55 -7.31 4.38
C ASP A 64 -9.09 -6.73 3.05
N GLU A 65 -10.34 -7.04 2.68
CA GLU A 65 -11.00 -6.47 1.49
C GLU A 65 -11.22 -4.97 1.60
N THR A 66 -11.59 -4.51 2.79
CA THR A 66 -11.88 -3.10 3.05
C THR A 66 -10.58 -2.32 3.23
N ILE A 67 -9.61 -2.85 3.96
CA ILE A 67 -8.30 -2.22 4.19
C ILE A 67 -7.51 -2.14 2.87
N GLY A 68 -7.44 -3.25 2.13
CA GLY A 68 -6.64 -3.32 0.90
C GLY A 68 -7.33 -2.72 -0.31
N CYS A 69 -8.65 -2.92 -0.42
CA CYS A 69 -9.43 -2.65 -1.63
C CYS A 69 -10.71 -1.84 -1.39
N GLY A 70 -10.90 -1.23 -0.22
CA GLY A 70 -12.12 -0.47 0.09
C GLY A 70 -12.42 0.65 -0.92
N GLY A 71 -11.39 1.37 -1.39
CA GLY A 71 -11.57 2.38 -2.44
C GLY A 71 -12.01 1.79 -3.80
N PHE A 72 -11.62 0.56 -4.10
CA PHE A 72 -12.06 -0.16 -5.28
C PHE A 72 -13.50 -0.66 -5.11
N LEU A 73 -13.85 -1.22 -3.95
CA LEU A 73 -15.20 -1.66 -3.62
C LEU A 73 -16.20 -0.50 -3.58
N LEU A 74 -15.82 0.68 -3.08
CA LEU A 74 -16.66 1.88 -3.16
C LEU A 74 -16.96 2.30 -4.60
N LYS A 75 -16.01 2.09 -5.51
CA LYS A 75 -16.16 2.48 -6.91
C LYS A 75 -16.90 1.43 -7.75
N TYR A 76 -16.67 0.15 -7.49
CA TYR A 76 -17.10 -0.96 -8.36
C TYR A 76 -17.82 -2.10 -7.63
N GLY A 77 -18.22 -1.91 -6.36
CA GLY A 77 -18.75 -2.96 -5.50
C GLY A 77 -19.94 -3.73 -6.08
N ALA A 78 -20.79 -3.08 -6.89
CA ALA A 78 -21.92 -3.74 -7.56
C ALA A 78 -21.51 -4.84 -8.58
N GLN A 79 -20.24 -4.88 -8.99
CA GLN A 79 -19.67 -5.88 -9.90
C GLN A 79 -18.78 -6.89 -9.18
N CYS A 80 -18.65 -6.76 -7.86
CA CYS A 80 -17.71 -7.52 -7.05
C CYS A 80 -18.43 -8.57 -6.21
N ASP A 81 -17.89 -9.78 -6.24
CA ASP A 81 -18.15 -10.83 -5.26
C ASP A 81 -16.90 -10.94 -4.36
N VAL A 82 -17.06 -10.95 -3.03
CA VAL A 82 -15.96 -11.06 -2.07
C VAL A 82 -15.95 -12.45 -1.44
N VAL A 83 -14.78 -13.08 -1.42
CA VAL A 83 -14.56 -14.37 -0.76
C VAL A 83 -13.49 -14.22 0.30
N LEU A 84 -13.88 -14.49 1.54
CA LEU A 84 -12.99 -14.55 2.69
C LEU A 84 -12.42 -15.97 2.78
N LEU A 85 -11.09 -16.10 2.79
CA LEU A 85 -10.43 -17.41 2.82
C LEU A 85 -10.42 -18.04 4.20
N THR A 86 -10.56 -17.22 5.24
CA THR A 86 -10.65 -17.63 6.65
C THR A 86 -11.72 -16.81 7.35
N ASP A 87 -12.14 -17.26 8.54
CA ASP A 87 -13.09 -16.53 9.39
C ASP A 87 -12.42 -15.53 10.34
N GLY A 88 -11.09 -15.40 10.28
CA GLY A 88 -10.38 -14.40 11.07
C GLY A 88 -10.37 -14.66 12.59
N ARG A 89 -10.72 -15.87 13.04
CA ARG A 89 -10.93 -16.22 14.46
C ARG A 89 -9.76 -15.97 15.44
N HIS A 90 -8.55 -15.72 14.93
CA HIS A 90 -7.35 -15.45 15.73
C HIS A 90 -6.93 -13.97 15.71
N GLY A 91 -7.83 -13.07 15.31
CA GLY A 91 -7.57 -11.63 15.21
C GLY A 91 -7.32 -10.93 16.56
N ASP A 92 -7.84 -11.49 17.65
CA ASP A 92 -7.58 -11.05 19.01
C ASP A 92 -7.33 -12.26 19.91
N SER A 93 -6.22 -12.26 20.65
CA SER A 93 -5.85 -13.35 21.56
C SER A 93 -6.58 -13.30 22.90
N ALA A 94 -7.28 -12.20 23.21
CA ALA A 94 -8.07 -12.03 24.43
C ALA A 94 -9.50 -12.57 24.31
N VAL A 95 -9.96 -12.90 23.09
CA VAL A 95 -11.33 -13.38 22.81
C VAL A 95 -11.29 -14.85 22.43
N ASP A 96 -12.31 -15.61 22.82
CA ASP A 96 -12.43 -17.00 22.38
C ASP A 96 -12.52 -17.07 20.84
N PRO A 97 -11.79 -17.98 20.16
CA PRO A 97 -11.80 -18.03 18.71
C PRO A 97 -13.18 -18.23 18.08
N ALA A 98 -14.07 -19.01 18.69
CA ALA A 98 -15.41 -19.20 18.15
C ALA A 98 -16.25 -17.92 18.28
N GLU A 99 -16.13 -17.21 19.40
CA GLU A 99 -16.75 -15.90 19.59
C GLU A 99 -16.20 -14.87 18.59
N MET A 100 -14.88 -14.84 18.41
CA MET A 100 -14.22 -13.94 17.46
C MET A 100 -14.70 -14.19 16.02
N ALA A 101 -14.81 -15.44 15.58
CA ALA A 101 -15.32 -15.77 14.25
C ALA A 101 -16.73 -15.19 14.02
N GLU A 102 -17.63 -15.31 15.00
CA GLU A 102 -18.99 -14.76 14.92
C GLU A 102 -19.04 -13.23 15.02
N ILE A 103 -18.12 -12.61 15.77
CA ILE A 103 -17.95 -11.15 15.77
C ILE A 103 -17.54 -10.68 14.37
N ARG A 104 -16.46 -11.23 13.81
CA ARG A 104 -15.92 -10.80 12.52
C ARG A 104 -16.85 -11.09 11.35
N LYS A 105 -17.63 -12.18 11.42
CA LYS A 105 -18.68 -12.46 10.46
C LYS A 105 -19.74 -11.36 10.47
N ARG A 106 -20.24 -10.97 11.64
CA ARG A 106 -21.22 -9.89 11.77
C ARG A 106 -20.65 -8.56 11.29
N GLU A 107 -19.41 -8.24 11.68
CA GLU A 107 -18.72 -7.04 11.21
C GLU A 107 -18.65 -6.97 9.68
N PHE A 108 -18.42 -8.10 9.01
CA PHE A 108 -18.41 -8.16 7.55
C PHE A 108 -19.81 -8.04 6.92
N GLU A 109 -20.83 -8.64 7.54
CA GLU A 109 -22.22 -8.61 7.05
C GLU A 109 -22.91 -7.25 7.28
N ASP A 110 -22.46 -6.48 8.27
CA ASP A 110 -23.03 -5.17 8.65
C ASP A 110 -22.52 -3.98 7.80
N VAL A 111 -21.59 -4.22 6.86
CA VAL A 111 -21.01 -3.21 5.94
C VAL A 111 -21.84 -3.08 4.66
#